data_AF-A0A699R0T7-F1
#
_entry.id   AF-A0A699R0T7-F1
#
_cell.length_a   1.000
_cell.length_b   1.000
_cell.length_c   1.000
_cell.angle_alpha   90.00
_cell.angle_beta   90.00
_cell.angle_gamma   90.00
#
_symmetry.space_group_name_H-M   'P 1'
#
loop_
_entity.id
_entity.type
_entity.pdbx_description
1 polymer ?
#
loop_
_entity_poly.entity_id
_entity_poly.type
_entity_poly.pdbx_seq_one_letter_code
_entity_poly.pdbx_strand_id
1 'polypeptide(L)'
;MIPNRYLIKRIFFPALHKDLKVVEPKTQPEEDEPHEVELKELSPHLEYAFLGDNGEWPVIIAKDLSSNEKTNLINVLKTRKKAIAWKLTGIKGIDPEFCSHKILLEEDYSPKVQSQRRVNPKIHDVIKKEVEKLLDAELIYPISDSPW
;
A
#
# COMPACT_ATOMS: atom_id res chain seq x y z
N MET A 1 28.14 -8.30 -4.13
CA MET A 1 28.53 -7.54 -2.92
C MET A 1 27.24 -6.91 -2.39
N ILE A 2 26.55 -7.59 -1.47
CA ILE A 2 25.16 -7.25 -1.09
C ILE A 2 25.24 -6.41 0.20
N PRO A 3 24.68 -5.19 0.26
CA PRO A 3 24.75 -4.39 1.48
C PRO A 3 23.67 -4.84 2.45
N ASN A 4 24.12 -5.01 3.70
CA ASN A 4 23.37 -5.29 4.93
C ASN A 4 21.92 -4.76 4.95
N ARG A 5 20.96 -5.68 4.95
CA ARG A 5 19.56 -5.46 5.35
C ARG A 5 19.36 -6.01 6.76
N TYR A 6 19.18 -5.13 7.74
CA TYR A 6 18.71 -5.46 9.08
C TYR A 6 17.38 -4.72 9.31
N LEU A 7 16.37 -5.15 10.09
CA LEU A 7 16.00 -6.40 10.74
C LEU A 7 14.59 -6.11 11.32
N ILE A 8 13.52 -6.73 10.80
CA ILE A 8 12.21 -6.78 11.48
C ILE A 8 11.78 -8.26 11.47
N LYS A 9 11.79 -8.92 12.65
CA LYS A 9 11.38 -10.32 12.79
C LYS A 9 9.90 -10.40 13.16
N ARG A 10 9.18 -11.21 12.36
CA ARG A 10 7.95 -11.96 12.62
C ARG A 10 6.71 -11.17 13.07
N ILE A 11 6.01 -10.60 12.11
CA ILE A 11 4.54 -10.71 12.09
C ILE A 11 4.24 -11.74 11.01
N PHE A 12 4.15 -13.02 11.37
CA PHE A 12 3.75 -14.01 10.36
C PHE A 12 2.88 -15.10 10.95
N PHE A 13 1.64 -15.11 10.46
CA PHE A 13 0.61 -16.08 10.74
C PHE A 13 1.14 -17.50 10.47
N PRO A 14 1.21 -18.39 11.48
CA PRO A 14 1.73 -19.75 11.29
C PRO A 14 1.00 -20.55 10.21
N ALA A 15 -0.27 -20.20 9.94
CA ALA A 15 -1.09 -20.83 8.92
C ALA A 15 -0.71 -20.45 7.47
N LEU A 16 -0.02 -19.31 7.24
CA LEU A 16 0.42 -18.91 5.89
C LEU A 16 1.79 -19.48 5.52
N HIS A 17 2.56 -19.95 6.50
CA HIS A 17 3.95 -20.38 6.30
C HIS A 17 4.06 -21.67 5.49
N LYS A 18 3.01 -22.50 5.46
CA LYS A 18 3.05 -23.78 4.75
C LYS A 18 2.69 -23.66 3.27
N ASP A 19 2.06 -22.56 2.86
CA ASP A 19 1.45 -22.42 1.53
C ASP A 19 2.13 -21.38 0.62
N LEU A 20 3.04 -20.56 1.14
CA LEU A 20 3.73 -19.54 0.34
C LEU A 20 4.97 -20.10 -0.35
N LYS A 21 4.83 -20.42 -1.63
CA LYS A 21 5.96 -20.49 -2.57
C LYS A 21 6.50 -19.08 -2.80
N VAL A 22 7.82 -18.96 -2.93
CA VAL A 22 8.50 -17.74 -3.38
C VAL A 22 7.82 -17.27 -4.67
N VAL A 23 7.11 -16.14 -4.59
CA VAL A 23 6.45 -15.54 -5.75
C VAL A 23 7.51 -14.76 -6.50
N GLU A 24 7.81 -15.15 -7.73
CA GLU A 24 8.59 -14.34 -8.66
C GLU A 24 7.81 -13.06 -8.98
N PRO A 25 8.48 -11.89 -8.99
CA PRO A 25 7.81 -10.60 -9.24
C PRO A 25 7.16 -10.63 -10.63
N LYS A 26 5.84 -10.48 -10.68
CA LYS A 26 5.09 -10.47 -11.94
C LYS A 26 5.24 -9.11 -12.60
N THR A 27 6.13 -9.05 -13.59
CA THR A 27 6.38 -7.84 -14.41
C THR A 27 5.32 -7.66 -15.50
N GLN A 28 4.03 -7.63 -15.15
CA GLN A 28 2.99 -7.24 -16.11
C GLN A 28 2.40 -5.89 -15.69
N PRO A 29 2.40 -4.87 -16.58
CA PRO A 29 1.65 -3.65 -16.35
C PRO A 29 0.17 -3.98 -16.48
N GLU A 30 -0.48 -4.32 -15.38
CA GLU A 30 -1.94 -4.34 -15.32
C GLU A 30 -2.42 -2.90 -15.56
N GLU A 31 -3.25 -2.72 -16.58
CA GLU A 31 -3.93 -1.45 -16.79
C GLU A 31 -4.84 -1.19 -15.58
N ASP A 32 -4.83 0.03 -15.06
CA ASP A 32 -5.71 0.44 -13.97
C ASP A 32 -7.16 0.38 -14.46
N GLU A 33 -7.82 -0.77 -14.28
CA GLU A 33 -9.26 -0.90 -14.45
C GLU A 33 -10.00 -0.14 -13.33
N PRO A 34 -11.12 0.54 -13.65
CA PRO A 34 -11.92 1.26 -12.67
C PRO A 34 -12.41 0.28 -11.59
N HIS A 35 -12.01 0.55 -10.34
CA HIS A 35 -12.54 -0.18 -9.20
C HIS A 35 -13.98 0.27 -8.95
N GLU A 36 -14.90 -0.68 -8.72
CA GLU A 36 -16.25 -0.39 -8.25
C GLU A 36 -16.16 0.13 -6.80
N VAL A 37 -16.15 1.45 -6.62
CA VAL A 37 -16.01 2.07 -5.30
C VAL A 37 -17.40 2.34 -4.72
N GLU A 38 -17.74 1.67 -3.61
CA GLU A 38 -18.91 2.04 -2.80
C GLU A 38 -18.73 3.45 -2.24
N LEU A 39 -19.46 4.43 -2.79
CA LEU A 39 -19.40 5.82 -2.35
C LEU A 39 -20.00 5.94 -0.94
N LYS A 40 -19.18 6.41 0.01
CA LYS A 40 -19.62 6.67 1.37
C LYS A 40 -20.29 8.04 1.48
N GLU A 41 -21.13 8.22 2.49
CA GLU A 41 -21.63 9.56 2.83
C GLU A 41 -20.46 10.48 3.22
N LEU A 42 -20.45 11.67 2.63
CA LEU A 42 -19.43 12.68 2.87
C LEU A 42 -19.93 13.75 3.85
N SER A 43 -19.01 14.38 4.56
CA SER A 43 -19.29 15.59 5.32
C SER A 43 -19.83 16.71 4.41
N PRO A 44 -20.67 17.63 4.91
CA PRO A 44 -21.39 18.61 4.08
C PRO A 44 -20.49 19.59 3.31
N HIS A 45 -19.22 19.70 3.68
CA HIS A 45 -18.20 20.53 3.03
C HIS A 45 -17.46 19.83 1.89
N LEU A 46 -17.72 18.54 1.67
CA LEU A 46 -17.06 17.73 0.64
C LEU A 46 -18.10 17.23 -0.37
N GLU A 47 -17.66 17.05 -1.61
CA GLU A 47 -18.47 16.50 -2.68
C GLU A 47 -17.63 15.56 -3.56
N TYR A 48 -18.31 14.66 -4.27
CA TYR A 48 -17.67 13.81 -5.27
C TYR A 48 -17.57 14.52 -6.62
N ALA A 49 -16.41 14.43 -7.24
CA ALA A 49 -16.16 14.74 -8.63
C ALA A 49 -15.63 13.49 -9.35
N PHE A 50 -15.88 13.38 -10.65
CA PHE A 50 -15.52 12.20 -11.42
C PHE A 50 -14.52 12.56 -12.51
N LEU A 51 -13.47 11.75 -12.64
CA LEU A 51 -12.46 11.96 -13.68
C LEU A 51 -12.79 11.22 -14.99
N GLY A 52 -13.64 10.18 -14.95
CA GLY A 52 -14.13 9.47 -16.13
C GLY A 52 -15.49 9.97 -16.62
N ASP A 53 -15.82 9.67 -17.88
CA ASP A 53 -17.06 10.14 -18.52
C ASP A 53 -18.31 9.37 -18.06
N ASN A 54 -18.15 8.17 -17.50
CA ASN A 54 -19.24 7.28 -17.04
C ASN A 54 -19.40 7.23 -15.51
N GLY A 55 -18.95 8.26 -14.78
CA GLY A 55 -18.97 8.23 -13.30
C GLY A 55 -17.88 7.33 -12.70
N GLU A 56 -16.86 6.98 -13.50
CA GLU A 56 -15.69 6.27 -13.02
C GLU A 56 -14.69 7.23 -12.35
N TRP A 57 -13.82 6.69 -11.49
CA TRP A 57 -12.72 7.42 -10.84
C TRP A 57 -13.22 8.57 -9.95
N PRO A 58 -13.97 8.26 -8.88
CA PRO A 58 -14.45 9.25 -7.94
C PRO A 58 -13.26 9.88 -7.18
N VAL A 59 -13.29 11.21 -7.08
CA VAL A 59 -12.38 12.02 -6.27
C VAL A 59 -13.21 12.89 -5.34
N ILE A 60 -12.77 13.02 -4.10
CA ILE A 60 -13.42 13.88 -3.12
C ILE A 60 -12.78 15.26 -3.19
N ILE A 61 -13.60 16.29 -3.44
CA ILE A 61 -13.17 17.69 -3.50
C ILE A 61 -13.97 18.54 -2.50
N ALA A 62 -13.47 19.75 -2.25
CA ALA A 62 -14.18 20.70 -1.40
C ALA A 62 -15.39 21.30 -2.15
N LYS A 63 -16.53 21.35 -1.47
CA LYS A 63 -17.82 21.78 -2.05
C LYS A 63 -17.86 23.29 -2.31
N ASP A 64 -17.13 24.06 -1.51
CA ASP A 64 -17.05 25.52 -1.49
C ASP A 64 -16.17 26.12 -2.59
N LEU A 65 -15.53 25.30 -3.41
CA LEU A 65 -14.79 25.76 -4.59
C LEU A 65 -15.71 26.47 -5.59
N SER A 66 -15.22 27.54 -6.21
CA SER A 66 -15.94 28.20 -7.31
C SER A 66 -15.99 27.29 -8.55
N SER A 67 -16.97 27.49 -9.43
CA SER A 67 -17.11 26.67 -10.65
C SER A 67 -15.84 26.66 -11.51
N ASN A 68 -15.11 27.77 -11.58
CA ASN A 68 -13.86 27.86 -12.33
C ASN A 68 -12.71 27.12 -11.65
N GLU A 69 -12.62 27.14 -10.31
CA GLU A 69 -11.62 26.37 -9.58
C GLU A 69 -11.89 24.87 -9.70
N LYS A 70 -13.16 24.46 -9.60
CA LYS A 70 -13.57 23.05 -9.77
C LYS A 70 -13.15 22.52 -11.15
N THR A 71 -13.46 23.24 -12.23
CA THR A 71 -13.10 22.80 -13.58
C THR A 71 -11.59 22.74 -13.78
N ASN A 72 -10.86 23.75 -13.29
CA ASN A 72 -9.40 23.78 -13.37
C ASN A 72 -8.77 22.60 -12.60
N LEU A 73 -9.24 22.33 -11.38
CA LEU A 73 -8.78 21.22 -10.56
C LEU A 73 -9.04 19.88 -11.25
N ILE A 74 -10.27 19.64 -11.72
CA ILE A 74 -10.63 18.40 -12.43
C ILE A 74 -9.78 18.21 -13.68
N ASN A 75 -9.52 19.27 -14.45
CA ASN A 75 -8.66 19.20 -15.64
C ASN A 75 -7.22 18.79 -15.31
N VAL A 76 -6.64 19.35 -14.23
CA VAL A 76 -5.30 18.96 -13.76
C VAL A 76 -5.28 17.49 -13.34
N LEU A 77 -6.30 17.04 -12.59
CA LEU A 77 -6.41 15.66 -12.12
C LEU A 77 -6.61 14.67 -13.28
N LYS A 78 -7.44 15.00 -14.27
CA LYS A 78 -7.61 14.21 -15.51
C LYS A 78 -6.29 14.09 -16.26
N THR A 79 -5.54 15.18 -16.38
CA THR A 79 -4.22 15.19 -17.05
C THR A 79 -3.20 14.34 -16.30
N ARG A 80 -3.26 14.34 -14.96
CA ARG A 80 -2.31 13.62 -14.08
C ARG A 80 -2.89 12.34 -13.48
N LYS A 81 -3.86 11.70 -14.14
CA LYS A 81 -4.55 10.51 -13.61
C LYS A 81 -3.59 9.38 -13.22
N LYS A 82 -2.49 9.21 -13.96
CA LYS A 82 -1.45 8.19 -13.70
C LYS A 82 -0.62 8.43 -12.43
N ALA A 83 -0.67 9.64 -11.86
CA ALA A 83 0.02 9.96 -10.62
C ALA A 83 -0.81 9.58 -9.38
N ILE A 84 -2.10 9.25 -9.57
CA ILE A 84 -3.01 8.85 -8.51
C ILE A 84 -3.00 7.32 -8.47
N ALA A 85 -2.69 6.75 -7.31
CA ALA A 85 -2.81 5.32 -7.08
C ALA A 85 -4.26 4.98 -6.74
N TRP A 86 -4.93 4.24 -7.62
CA TRP A 86 -6.33 3.84 -7.43
C TRP A 86 -6.49 2.50 -6.70
N LYS A 87 -5.50 1.63 -6.84
CA LYS A 87 -5.36 0.36 -6.13
C LYS A 87 -4.06 0.36 -5.35
N LEU A 88 -3.92 -0.53 -4.37
CA LEU A 88 -2.66 -0.72 -3.65
C LEU A 88 -1.50 -1.06 -4.59
N THR A 89 -1.76 -1.85 -5.64
CA THR A 89 -0.79 -2.18 -6.70
C THR A 89 -0.37 -0.98 -7.55
N GLY A 90 -1.21 0.05 -7.62
CA GLY A 90 -0.89 1.32 -8.29
C GLY A 90 0.03 2.23 -7.48
N ILE A 91 0.26 1.94 -6.19
CA ILE A 91 1.21 2.68 -5.35
C ILE A 91 2.62 2.24 -5.73
N LYS A 92 3.20 2.90 -6.73
CA LYS A 92 4.60 2.70 -7.08
C LYS A 92 5.49 3.35 -6.03
N GLY A 93 6.21 2.53 -5.27
CA GLY A 93 7.29 2.97 -4.41
C GLY A 93 8.48 3.52 -5.22
N ILE A 94 9.46 4.08 -4.53
CA ILE A 94 10.77 4.37 -5.11
C ILE A 94 11.50 3.04 -5.27
N ASP A 95 12.09 2.82 -6.44
CA ASP A 95 12.93 1.64 -6.68
C ASP A 95 14.06 1.60 -5.63
N PRO A 96 14.17 0.52 -4.84
CA PRO A 96 15.26 0.36 -3.88
C PRO A 96 16.65 0.42 -4.52
N GLU A 97 16.80 0.12 -5.81
CA GLU A 97 18.05 0.29 -6.56
C GLU A 97 18.40 1.77 -6.76
N PHE A 98 17.37 2.62 -6.90
CA PHE A 98 17.54 4.05 -7.09
C PHE A 98 17.85 4.77 -5.78
N CYS A 99 17.12 4.44 -4.71
CA CYS A 99 17.32 5.07 -3.41
C CYS A 99 16.91 4.13 -2.27
N SER A 100 17.89 3.70 -1.48
CA SER A 100 17.67 2.97 -0.24
C SER A 100 17.89 3.88 0.96
N HIS A 101 17.00 3.80 1.95
CA HIS A 101 17.22 4.47 3.24
C HIS A 101 18.03 3.54 4.15
N LYS A 102 19.08 4.07 4.77
CA LYS A 102 19.87 3.34 5.77
C LYS A 102 19.59 3.91 7.14
N ILE A 103 18.96 3.11 8.00
CA ILE A 103 18.81 3.45 9.42
C ILE A 103 20.16 3.18 10.09
N LEU A 104 20.75 4.22 10.68
CA LEU A 104 21.97 4.09 11.47
C LEU A 104 21.62 3.62 12.88
N LEU A 105 22.37 2.63 13.39
CA LEU A 105 22.27 2.12 14.75
C LEU A 105 23.55 2.48 15.51
N GLU A 106 23.45 2.60 16.82
CA GLU A 106 24.63 2.76 17.69
C GLU A 106 25.55 1.52 17.56
N GLU A 107 26.85 1.72 17.68
CA GLU A 107 27.87 0.69 17.42
C GLU A 107 27.79 -0.50 18.38
N ASP A 108 27.32 -0.27 19.60
CA ASP A 108 27.14 -1.27 20.66
C ASP A 108 25.71 -1.84 20.72
N TYR A 109 24.81 -1.41 19.83
CA TYR A 109 23.42 -1.87 19.83
C TYR A 109 23.28 -3.29 19.28
N SER A 110 22.82 -4.20 20.13
CA SER A 110 22.49 -5.58 19.74
C SER A 110 21.01 -5.71 19.34
N PRO A 111 20.69 -6.46 18.26
CA PRO A 111 19.32 -6.71 17.86
C PRO A 111 18.55 -7.44 18.96
N LYS A 112 17.30 -7.06 19.20
CA LYS A 112 16.44 -7.67 20.21
C LYS A 112 15.26 -8.39 19.56
N VAL A 113 15.07 -9.66 19.93
CA VAL A 113 13.88 -10.43 19.55
C VAL A 113 12.84 -10.28 20.66
N GLN A 114 11.68 -9.75 20.31
CA GLN A 114 10.53 -9.71 21.21
C GLN A 114 9.59 -10.87 20.87
N SER A 115 8.94 -11.44 21.89
CA SER A 115 7.89 -12.43 21.68
C SER A 115 6.67 -11.79 21.02
N GLN A 116 6.08 -12.51 20.06
CA GLN A 116 4.86 -12.05 19.40
C GLN A 116 3.74 -11.89 20.43
N ARG A 117 3.09 -10.73 20.44
CA ARG A 117 1.95 -10.51 21.34
C ARG A 117 0.76 -11.37 20.90
N ARG A 118 0.00 -11.88 21.87
CA ARG A 118 -1.25 -12.60 21.60
C ARG A 118 -2.27 -11.62 21.01
N VAL A 119 -2.81 -11.98 19.86
CA VAL A 119 -3.88 -11.23 19.19
C VAL A 119 -5.23 -11.84 19.58
N ASN A 120 -6.27 -11.02 19.69
CA ASN A 120 -7.62 -11.51 19.92
C ASN A 120 -8.08 -12.35 18.71
N PRO A 121 -8.52 -13.61 18.90
CA PRO A 121 -8.98 -14.46 17.81
C PRO A 121 -10.07 -13.82 16.94
N LYS A 122 -10.94 -12.97 17.49
CA LYS A 122 -12.02 -12.31 16.75
C LYS A 122 -11.54 -11.40 15.62
N ILE A 123 -10.35 -10.81 15.75
CA ILE A 123 -9.77 -9.90 14.75
C ILE A 123 -8.69 -10.57 13.92
N HIS A 124 -8.34 -11.82 14.24
CA HIS A 124 -7.23 -12.55 13.62
C HIS A 124 -7.42 -12.66 12.10
N ASP A 125 -8.62 -13.04 11.67
CA ASP A 125 -8.91 -13.27 10.25
C ASP A 125 -8.90 -11.97 9.44
N VAL A 126 -9.30 -10.86 10.06
CA VAL A 126 -9.23 -9.52 9.45
C VAL A 126 -7.77 -9.12 9.21
N ILE A 127 -6.90 -9.31 10.21
CA ILE A 127 -5.47 -8.97 10.09
C ILE A 127 -4.81 -9.89 9.05
N LYS A 128 -5.15 -11.18 9.04
CA LYS A 128 -4.62 -12.13 8.06
C LYS A 128 -4.93 -11.66 6.63
N LYS A 129 -6.20 -11.34 6.36
CA LYS A 129 -6.65 -10.84 5.04
C LYS A 129 -5.93 -9.55 4.65
N GLU A 130 -5.67 -8.66 5.60
CA GLU A 130 -4.98 -7.40 5.30
C GLU A 130 -3.48 -7.63 5.02
N VAL A 131 -2.83 -8.55 5.73
CA VAL A 131 -1.43 -8.93 5.47
C VAL A 131 -1.28 -9.58 4.10
N GLU A 132 -2.22 -10.45 3.70
CA GLU A 132 -2.26 -11.04 2.35
C GLU A 132 -2.34 -9.97 1.27
N LYS A 133 -3.23 -8.98 1.40
CA LYS A 133 -3.30 -7.86 0.44
C LYS A 133 -1.98 -7.08 0.29
N LEU A 134 -1.27 -6.88 1.40
CA LEU A 134 0.01 -6.15 1.38
C LEU A 134 1.13 -6.98 0.75
N LEU A 135 1.09 -8.31 0.90
CA LEU A 135 2.01 -9.23 0.23
C LEU A 135 1.72 -9.26 -1.27
N ASP A 136 0.46 -9.36 -1.67
CA ASP A 136 0.03 -9.36 -3.08
C ASP A 136 0.40 -8.05 -3.78
N ALA A 137 0.36 -6.93 -3.06
CA ALA A 137 0.79 -5.62 -3.57
C ALA A 137 2.32 -5.39 -3.52
N GLU A 138 3.11 -6.38 -3.11
CA GLU A 138 4.58 -6.31 -2.95
C GLU A 138 5.07 -5.18 -2.02
N LEU A 139 4.18 -4.62 -1.18
CA LEU A 139 4.52 -3.57 -0.20
C LEU A 139 5.27 -4.13 0.99
N ILE A 140 5.00 -5.39 1.33
CA ILE A 140 5.77 -6.18 2.30
C ILE A 140 6.20 -7.50 1.65
N TYR A 141 7.29 -8.05 2.13
CA TYR A 141 7.81 -9.35 1.65
C TYR A 141 8.24 -10.21 2.83
N PRO A 142 8.14 -11.55 2.71
CA PRO A 142 8.66 -12.45 3.72
C PRO A 142 10.19 -12.36 3.73
N ILE A 143 10.76 -12.34 4.94
CA ILE A 143 12.20 -12.41 5.15
C ILE A 143 12.52 -13.79 5.73
N SER A 144 13.31 -14.59 5.02
CA SER A 144 13.81 -15.88 5.49
C SER A 144 15.11 -15.72 6.30
N ASP A 145 15.26 -16.61 7.29
CA ASP A 145 16.45 -16.93 8.08
C ASP A 145 17.47 -15.81 8.33
N SER A 146 17.27 -15.11 9.44
CA SER A 146 18.44 -14.60 10.16
C SER A 146 19.00 -15.74 11.03
N PRO A 147 20.34 -15.93 11.10
CA PRO A 147 20.99 -16.99 11.89
C PRO A 147 20.87 -16.79 13.43
N TRP A 148 19.76 -16.19 13.89
CA TRP A 148 19.37 -16.06 15.29
C TRP A 148 18.24 -17.03 15.65
#